data_AF-A0ABD2SQ75-F1
#
_entry.id   AF-A0ABD2SQ75-F1
#
_cell.length_a   1.000
_cell.length_b   1.000
_cell.length_c   1.000
_cell.angle_alpha   90.00
_cell.angle_beta   90.00
_cell.angle_gamma   90.00
#
_symmetry.space_group_name_H-M   'P 1'
#
loop_
_entity.id
_entity.type
_entity.pdbx_description
1 polymer ?
#
loop_
_entity_poly.entity_id
_entity_poly.type
_entity_poly.pdbx_seq_one_letter_code
_entity_poly.pdbx_strand_id
1 'polypeptide(L)'
;ECLCSCYKYHLSLFSNFTSIVLSQLRIQSSQLSFIFVSKRMAFLKAFAALLIASLVLVHFTYALQEVINSKPPAPSPQPLKPIDCTGSCKTRCSKSSRQNLCNRACGSCCRTCHCVPPGTSGNYEACPCYFNLTTHNSTRKCP
;
A
#
# COMPACT_ATOMS: atom_id res chain seq x y z
N GLU A 1 66.47 -21.29 58.25
CA GLU A 1 66.25 -20.05 57.46
C GLU A 1 65.40 -20.25 56.18
N CYS A 2 65.33 -21.44 55.58
CA CYS A 2 64.54 -21.66 54.34
C CYS A 2 63.01 -21.51 54.46
N LEU A 3 62.43 -21.77 55.63
CA LEU A 3 60.96 -21.72 55.83
C LEU A 3 60.38 -20.29 55.79
N CYS A 4 61.15 -19.27 56.21
CA CYS A 4 60.68 -17.89 56.25
C CYS A 4 60.69 -17.22 54.86
N SER A 5 61.69 -17.53 54.03
CA SER A 5 61.73 -17.09 52.63
C SER A 5 60.62 -17.72 51.79
N CYS A 6 60.28 -18.99 52.05
CA CYS A 6 59.18 -19.67 51.34
C CYS A 6 57.82 -19.04 51.67
N TYR A 7 57.57 -18.73 52.95
CA TYR A 7 56.33 -18.08 53.38
C TYR A 7 56.17 -16.66 52.80
N LYS A 8 57.25 -15.87 52.77
CA LYS A 8 57.23 -14.51 52.20
C LYS A 8 57.02 -14.54 50.68
N TYR A 9 57.57 -15.53 49.99
CA TYR A 9 57.32 -15.73 48.56
C TYR A 9 55.87 -16.13 48.30
N HIS A 10 55.31 -17.02 49.13
CA HIS A 10 53.92 -17.46 49.02
C HIS A 10 52.91 -16.34 49.33
N LEU A 11 53.18 -15.49 50.33
CA LEU A 11 52.33 -14.34 50.66
C LEU A 11 52.35 -13.27 49.55
N SER A 12 53.51 -13.00 48.96
CA SER A 12 53.64 -12.11 47.80
C SER A 12 52.99 -12.68 46.54
N LEU A 13 53.09 -13.98 46.30
CA LEU A 13 52.36 -14.64 45.22
C LEU A 13 50.84 -14.56 45.44
N PHE A 14 50.36 -14.74 46.67
CA PHE A 14 48.94 -14.69 46.99
C PHE A 14 48.37 -13.26 46.87
N SER A 15 49.11 -12.23 47.28
CA SER A 15 48.72 -10.82 47.12
C SER A 15 48.68 -10.38 45.64
N ASN A 16 49.64 -10.85 44.84
CA ASN A 16 49.65 -10.60 43.40
C ASN A 16 48.51 -11.35 42.70
N PHE A 17 48.29 -12.61 43.07
CA PHE A 17 47.21 -13.42 42.52
C PHE A 17 45.83 -12.85 42.83
N THR A 18 45.58 -12.43 44.08
CA THR A 18 44.32 -11.78 44.48
C THR A 18 44.12 -10.43 43.79
N SER A 19 45.17 -9.62 43.61
CA SER A 19 45.08 -8.35 42.87
C SER A 19 44.80 -8.56 41.38
N ILE A 20 45.39 -9.60 40.78
CA ILE A 20 45.10 -10.00 39.40
C ILE A 20 43.65 -10.49 39.30
N VAL A 21 43.20 -11.38 40.19
CA VAL A 21 41.83 -11.92 40.17
C VAL A 21 40.78 -10.82 40.40
N LEU A 22 41.01 -9.89 41.34
CA LEU A 22 40.11 -8.73 41.56
C LEU A 22 40.10 -7.76 40.37
N SER A 23 41.24 -7.58 39.69
CA SER A 23 41.32 -6.79 38.45
C SER A 23 40.58 -7.48 37.30
N GLN A 24 40.73 -8.79 37.13
CA GLN A 24 40.02 -9.58 36.13
C GLN A 24 38.50 -9.59 36.38
N LEU A 25 38.05 -9.71 37.63
CA LEU A 25 36.62 -9.63 38.01
C LEU A 25 36.01 -8.23 37.74
N ARG A 26 36.77 -7.14 37.97
CA ARG A 26 36.34 -5.76 37.68
C ARG A 26 36.28 -5.50 36.16
N ILE A 27 37.18 -6.09 35.37
CA ILE A 27 37.15 -6.07 33.90
C ILE A 27 35.93 -6.86 33.38
N GLN A 28 35.58 -7.97 34.01
CA GLN A 28 34.45 -8.82 33.57
C GLN A 28 33.08 -8.17 33.83
N SER A 29 32.90 -7.43 34.94
CA SER A 29 31.63 -6.71 35.21
C SER A 29 31.46 -5.46 34.33
N SER A 30 32.55 -4.78 33.98
CA SER A 30 32.54 -3.64 33.06
C SER A 30 32.30 -4.08 31.61
N GLN A 31 32.90 -5.18 31.15
CA GLN A 31 32.58 -5.77 29.84
C GLN A 31 31.12 -6.24 29.74
N LEU A 32 30.57 -6.87 30.78
CA LEU A 32 29.19 -7.34 30.78
C LEU A 32 28.17 -6.18 30.79
N SER A 33 28.46 -5.09 31.50
CA SER A 33 27.63 -3.88 31.52
C SER A 33 27.72 -3.09 30.21
N PHE A 34 28.90 -2.98 29.57
CA PHE A 34 29.05 -2.39 28.23
C PHE A 34 28.32 -3.20 27.16
N ILE A 35 28.38 -4.54 27.19
CA ILE A 35 27.61 -5.40 26.30
C ILE A 35 26.11 -5.23 26.56
N PHE A 36 25.68 -5.15 27.82
CA PHE A 36 24.27 -4.97 28.18
C PHE A 36 23.71 -3.59 27.75
N VAL A 37 24.49 -2.51 27.91
CA VAL A 37 24.12 -1.16 27.44
C VAL A 37 24.14 -1.08 25.91
N SER A 38 25.14 -1.66 25.24
CA SER A 38 25.24 -1.68 23.77
C SER A 38 24.12 -2.51 23.12
N LYS A 39 23.76 -3.65 23.73
CA LYS A 39 22.68 -4.52 23.28
C LYS A 39 21.31 -3.91 23.57
N ARG A 40 21.13 -3.18 24.69
CA ARG A 40 19.92 -2.37 24.98
C ARG A 40 19.74 -1.19 24.03
N MET A 41 20.82 -0.50 23.66
CA MET A 41 20.81 0.61 22.69
C MET A 41 20.54 0.10 21.26
N ALA A 42 21.08 -1.06 20.88
CA ALA A 42 20.79 -1.70 19.61
C ALA A 42 19.35 -2.25 19.55
N PHE A 43 18.84 -2.80 20.66
CA PHE A 43 17.44 -3.20 20.78
C PHE A 43 16.51 -1.99 20.68
N LEU A 44 16.77 -0.89 21.40
CA LEU A 44 15.97 0.33 21.30
C LEU A 44 15.99 0.91 19.88
N LYS A 45 17.14 0.92 19.21
CA LYS A 45 17.25 1.36 17.81
C LYS A 45 16.53 0.43 16.84
N ALA A 46 16.59 -0.89 17.04
CA ALA A 46 15.85 -1.86 16.23
C ALA A 46 14.34 -1.75 16.43
N PHE A 47 13.88 -1.60 17.68
CA PHE A 47 12.47 -1.35 18.00
C PHE A 47 12.00 0.00 17.48
N ALA A 48 12.80 1.06 17.62
CA ALA A 48 12.49 2.37 17.02
C ALA A 48 12.41 2.29 15.49
N ALA A 49 13.33 1.59 14.83
CA ALA A 49 13.28 1.37 13.38
C ALA A 49 12.05 0.55 12.96
N LEU A 50 11.67 -0.47 13.73
CA LEU A 50 10.44 -1.25 13.53
C LEU A 50 9.17 -0.41 13.71
N LEU A 51 9.12 0.44 14.74
CA LEU A 51 7.99 1.36 14.97
C LEU A 51 7.90 2.42 13.87
N ILE A 52 9.03 2.97 13.43
CA ILE A 52 9.07 3.92 12.30
C ILE A 52 8.62 3.23 11.01
N ALA A 53 9.12 2.03 10.72
CA ALA A 53 8.69 1.26 9.56
C ALA A 53 7.18 0.95 9.59
N SER A 54 6.65 0.57 10.76
CA SER A 54 5.22 0.34 10.97
C SER A 54 4.39 1.61 10.75
N LEU A 55 4.82 2.77 11.27
CA LEU A 55 4.16 4.06 11.05
C LEU A 55 4.16 4.46 9.57
N VAL A 56 5.29 4.27 8.87
CA VAL A 56 5.40 4.54 7.43
C VAL A 56 4.44 3.66 6.62
N LEU A 57 4.36 2.37 6.95
CA LEU A 57 3.42 1.43 6.33
C LEU A 57 1.96 1.86 6.55
N VAL A 58 1.59 2.30 7.76
CA VAL A 58 0.23 2.79 8.07
C VAL A 58 -0.11 4.08 7.32
N HIS A 59 0.84 5.02 7.22
CA HIS A 59 0.64 6.26 6.44
C HIS A 59 0.47 5.95 4.94
N PHE A 60 1.23 5.00 4.40
CA PHE A 60 1.13 4.58 3.01
C PHE A 60 -0.22 3.88 2.70
N THR A 61 -0.69 2.99 3.58
CA THR A 61 -1.99 2.32 3.40
C THR A 61 -3.17 3.28 3.56
N TYR A 62 -3.08 4.26 4.46
CA TYR A 62 -4.11 5.31 4.61
C TYR A 62 -4.21 6.18 3.35
N ALA A 63 -3.08 6.53 2.73
CA ALA A 63 -3.07 7.26 1.45
C ALA A 63 -3.64 6.42 0.29
N LEU A 64 -3.42 5.10 0.28
CA LEU A 64 -4.05 4.21 -0.70
C LEU A 64 -5.56 4.02 -0.47
N GLN A 65 -6.04 4.21 0.76
CA GLN A 65 -7.47 4.10 1.07
C GLN A 65 -8.30 5.13 0.31
N GLU A 66 -7.77 6.33 0.05
CA GLU A 66 -8.44 7.34 -0.77
C GLU A 66 -8.63 6.88 -2.22
N VAL A 67 -7.72 6.05 -2.76
CA VAL A 67 -7.80 5.53 -4.14
C VAL A 67 -8.76 4.35 -4.25
N ILE A 68 -8.84 3.50 -3.22
CA ILE A 68 -9.74 2.33 -3.21
C ILE A 68 -11.16 2.72 -2.79
N ASN A 69 -11.31 3.69 -1.87
CA ASN A 69 -12.60 4.28 -1.50
C ASN A 69 -13.09 5.33 -2.49
N SER A 70 -12.23 5.85 -3.37
CA SER A 70 -12.69 6.39 -4.65
C SER A 70 -13.04 5.24 -5.61
N LYS A 71 -13.96 4.36 -5.19
CA LYS A 71 -14.96 3.92 -6.15
C LYS A 71 -15.60 5.23 -6.61
N PRO A 72 -15.40 5.67 -7.88
CA PRO A 72 -16.15 6.82 -8.35
C PRO A 72 -17.60 6.55 -7.96
N PRO A 73 -18.31 7.51 -7.33
CA PRO A 73 -19.68 7.30 -6.90
C PRO A 73 -20.37 6.61 -8.06
N ALA A 74 -20.90 5.39 -7.80
CA ALA A 74 -21.72 4.71 -8.78
C ALA A 74 -22.65 5.80 -9.32
N PRO A 75 -22.71 6.04 -10.64
CA PRO A 75 -23.42 7.18 -11.18
C PRO A 75 -24.75 7.26 -10.46
N SER A 76 -24.95 8.34 -9.70
CA SER A 76 -26.20 8.59 -9.00
C SER A 76 -27.31 8.25 -9.96
N PRO A 77 -28.41 7.57 -9.55
CA PRO A 77 -29.58 7.47 -10.39
C PRO A 77 -30.00 8.90 -10.71
N GLN A 78 -29.56 9.41 -11.87
CA GLN A 78 -29.88 10.77 -12.24
C GLN A 78 -31.39 10.76 -12.38
N PRO A 79 -32.09 11.75 -11.78
CA PRO A 79 -33.52 11.87 -11.97
C PRO A 79 -33.78 11.82 -13.47
N LEU A 80 -34.59 10.85 -13.89
CA LEU A 80 -34.96 10.58 -15.28
C LEU A 80 -35.53 11.85 -15.91
N LYS A 81 -34.66 12.74 -16.40
CA LYS A 81 -35.04 13.64 -17.47
C LYS A 81 -35.37 12.74 -18.65
N PRO A 82 -36.53 12.88 -19.29
CA PRO A 82 -36.83 12.13 -20.49
C PRO A 82 -35.75 12.43 -21.53
N ILE A 83 -34.81 11.51 -21.72
CA ILE A 83 -33.78 11.65 -22.74
C ILE A 83 -34.44 11.38 -24.08
N ASP A 84 -34.28 12.30 -25.03
CA ASP A 84 -34.64 12.02 -26.41
C ASP A 84 -33.57 11.11 -27.02
N CYS A 85 -33.81 9.81 -26.93
CA CYS A 85 -32.98 8.79 -27.57
C CYS A 85 -32.92 8.98 -29.10
N THR A 86 -33.96 9.54 -29.72
CA THR A 86 -34.03 9.70 -31.18
C THR A 86 -33.04 10.76 -31.64
N GLY A 87 -33.11 11.97 -31.07
CA GLY A 87 -32.17 13.05 -31.36
C GLY A 87 -30.74 12.71 -30.99
N SER A 88 -30.53 12.11 -29.80
CA SER A 88 -29.20 11.77 -29.33
C SER A 88 -28.51 10.71 -30.20
N CYS A 89 -29.23 9.65 -30.57
CA CYS A 89 -28.69 8.62 -31.47
C CYS A 89 -28.43 9.15 -32.88
N LYS A 90 -29.28 10.06 -33.39
CA LYS A 90 -29.05 10.71 -34.69
C LYS A 90 -27.72 11.46 -34.73
N THR A 91 -27.40 12.19 -33.66
CA THR A 91 -26.11 12.87 -33.53
C THR A 91 -24.96 11.88 -33.46
N ARG A 92 -25.05 10.85 -32.62
CA ARG A 92 -24.03 9.81 -32.45
C ARG A 92 -23.72 9.09 -33.76
N CYS A 93 -24.75 8.76 -34.53
CA CYS A 93 -24.65 7.99 -35.76
C CYS A 93 -24.44 8.84 -37.03
N SER A 94 -24.36 10.17 -36.91
CA SER A 94 -24.27 11.09 -38.05
C SER A 94 -23.09 10.81 -38.99
N LYS A 95 -21.94 10.38 -38.44
CA LYS A 95 -20.73 10.02 -39.20
C LYS A 95 -20.60 8.53 -39.49
N SER A 96 -21.55 7.70 -39.07
CA SER A 96 -21.51 6.27 -39.34
C SER A 96 -21.84 6.01 -40.81
N SER A 97 -21.06 5.15 -41.48
CA SER A 97 -21.37 4.68 -42.85
C SER A 97 -22.72 3.94 -42.91
N ARG A 98 -23.13 3.28 -41.81
CA ARG A 98 -24.38 2.51 -41.71
C ARG A 98 -25.34 3.14 -40.71
N GLN A 99 -25.84 4.33 -41.02
CA GLN A 99 -26.66 5.14 -40.12
C GLN A 99 -27.90 4.41 -39.57
N ASN A 100 -28.64 3.68 -40.42
CA ASN A 100 -29.83 2.95 -39.99
C ASN A 100 -29.52 1.83 -38.98
N LEU A 101 -28.42 1.10 -39.20
CA LEU A 101 -27.97 0.04 -38.28
C LEU A 101 -27.49 0.65 -36.96
N CYS A 102 -26.69 1.72 -37.04
CA CYS A 102 -26.20 2.46 -35.88
C CYS A 102 -27.36 3.00 -35.04
N ASN A 103 -28.34 3.66 -35.66
CA ASN A 103 -29.52 4.21 -34.97
C ASN A 103 -30.34 3.13 -34.28
N ARG A 104 -30.51 1.96 -34.92
CA ARG A 104 -31.21 0.81 -34.32
C ARG A 104 -30.46 0.27 -33.09
N ALA A 105 -29.15 0.08 -33.20
CA ALA A 105 -28.31 -0.39 -32.10
C ALA A 105 -28.28 0.62 -30.95
N CYS A 106 -27.99 1.89 -31.25
CA CYS A 106 -27.99 2.99 -30.29
C CYS A 106 -29.33 3.13 -29.58
N GLY A 107 -30.46 3.04 -30.31
CA GLY A 107 -31.79 3.12 -29.72
C GLY A 107 -32.06 1.99 -28.72
N SER A 108 -31.59 0.76 -28.98
CA SER A 108 -31.70 -0.34 -28.01
C SER A 108 -30.89 -0.07 -26.74
N CYS A 109 -29.67 0.45 -26.89
CA CYS A 109 -28.79 0.78 -25.78
C CYS A 109 -29.32 1.97 -24.96
N CYS A 110 -29.88 2.98 -25.64
CA CYS A 110 -30.46 4.16 -25.00
C CYS A 110 -31.71 3.81 -24.18
N ARG A 111 -32.56 2.88 -24.64
CA ARG A 111 -33.72 2.44 -23.83
C ARG A 111 -33.32 1.65 -22.59
N THR A 112 -32.22 0.91 -22.63
CA THR A 112 -31.72 0.17 -21.47
C THR A 112 -31.02 1.10 -20.48
N CYS A 113 -30.13 1.96 -20.98
CA CYS A 113 -29.24 2.75 -20.14
C CYS A 113 -29.69 4.20 -19.91
N HIS A 114 -30.72 4.68 -20.63
CA HIS A 114 -31.23 6.05 -20.60
C HIS A 114 -30.13 7.13 -20.76
N CYS A 115 -29.07 6.81 -21.51
CA CYS A 115 -27.87 7.63 -21.67
C CYS A 115 -27.27 7.38 -23.06
N VAL A 116 -26.82 8.46 -23.74
CA VAL A 116 -26.07 8.38 -24.99
C VAL A 116 -24.81 9.24 -24.85
N PRO A 117 -23.60 8.70 -25.09
CA PRO A 117 -22.38 9.48 -25.01
C PRO A 117 -22.34 10.64 -26.01
N PRO A 118 -21.76 11.80 -25.64
CA PRO A 118 -21.63 12.94 -26.54
C PRO A 118 -20.65 12.65 -27.69
N GLY A 119 -20.83 13.32 -28.82
CA GLY A 119 -20.01 13.14 -30.02
C GLY A 119 -20.40 11.91 -30.86
N THR A 120 -19.60 11.59 -31.88
CA THR A 120 -19.88 10.49 -32.84
C THR A 120 -19.13 9.19 -32.56
N SER A 121 -18.04 9.26 -31.79
CA SER A 121 -17.19 8.12 -31.43
C SER A 121 -16.49 8.42 -30.10
N GLY A 122 -16.22 7.40 -29.29
CA GLY A 122 -15.56 7.57 -27.99
C GLY A 122 -16.46 8.15 -26.90
N ASN A 123 -15.86 8.77 -25.88
CA ASN A 123 -16.53 9.35 -24.71
C ASN A 123 -17.36 8.35 -23.88
N TYR A 124 -16.92 7.10 -23.85
CA TYR A 124 -17.66 6.01 -23.22
C TYR A 124 -17.70 6.12 -21.69
N GLU A 125 -16.79 6.89 -21.10
CA GLU A 125 -16.76 7.26 -19.69
C GLU A 125 -17.98 8.08 -19.25
N ALA A 126 -18.61 8.81 -20.18
CA ALA A 126 -19.83 9.58 -19.90
C ALA A 126 -21.05 8.68 -19.61
N CYS A 127 -21.10 7.49 -20.22
CA CYS A 127 -22.18 6.52 -20.02
C CYS A 127 -21.61 5.09 -19.84
N PRO A 128 -21.23 4.70 -18.60
CA PRO A 128 -20.65 3.39 -18.34
C PRO A 128 -21.58 2.22 -18.73
N CYS A 129 -22.89 2.36 -18.50
CA CYS A 129 -23.88 1.34 -18.91
C CYS A 129 -23.86 1.13 -20.43
N TYR A 130 -23.83 2.21 -21.22
CA TYR A 130 -23.81 2.14 -22.68
C TYR A 130 -22.57 1.41 -23.20
N PHE A 131 -21.43 1.60 -22.54
CA PHE A 131 -20.16 0.96 -22.89
C PHE A 131 -20.07 -0.52 -22.51
N ASN A 132 -20.64 -0.89 -21.35
CA ASN A 132 -20.56 -2.23 -20.80
C ASN A 132 -21.54 -3.22 -21.45
N LEU A 133 -22.47 -2.74 -22.28
CA LEU A 133 -23.41 -3.60 -23.01
C LEU A 133 -22.67 -4.41 -24.09
N THR A 134 -22.64 -5.72 -23.90
CA THR A 134 -22.07 -6.69 -24.84
C THR A 134 -23.16 -7.53 -25.50
N THR A 135 -22.83 -8.08 -26.66
CA THR A 135 -23.61 -9.14 -27.31
C THR A 135 -23.23 -10.51 -26.73
N HIS A 136 -23.94 -11.56 -27.11
CA HIS A 136 -23.61 -12.93 -26.71
C HIS A 136 -22.16 -13.34 -27.06
N ASN A 137 -21.58 -12.74 -28.11
CA ASN A 137 -20.21 -13.02 -28.55
C ASN A 137 -19.16 -12.15 -27.83
N SER A 138 -19.51 -11.55 -26.68
CA SER A 138 -18.64 -10.66 -25.89
C SER A 138 -18.15 -9.41 -26.62
N THR A 139 -18.65 -9.13 -27.83
CA THR A 139 -18.38 -7.89 -28.56
C THR A 139 -19.30 -6.78 -28.08
N ARG A 140 -18.79 -5.54 -28.03
CA ARG A 140 -19.61 -4.35 -27.73
C ARG A 140 -20.82 -4.28 -28.64
N LYS A 141 -22.00 -4.12 -28.03
CA LYS A 141 -23.28 -4.05 -28.72
C LYS A 141 -23.57 -2.64 -29.26
N CYS A 142 -23.14 -1.62 -28.52
CA CYS A 142 -23.47 -0.23 -28.79
C CYS A 142 -22.39 0.48 -29.63
N PRO A 143 -22.76 1.40 -30.53
CA PRO A 143 -21.82 2.10 -31.42
C PRO A 143 -20.87 3.09 -30.71
#